data_AF-A0A838RHG9-F1
#
_entry.id   AF-A0A838RHG9-F1
#
_cell.length_a   1.000
_cell.length_b   1.000
_cell.length_c   1.000
_cell.angle_alpha   90.00
_cell.angle_beta   90.00
_cell.angle_gamma   90.00
#
_symmetry.space_group_name_H-M   'P 1'
#
loop_
_entity.id
_entity.type
_entity.pdbx_description
1 polymer ?
#
loop_
_entity_poly.entity_id
_entity_poly.type
_entity_poly.pdbx_seq_one_letter_code
_entity_poly.pdbx_strand_id
1 'polypeptide(L)'
;MVRPIWMASLLLTILLALFLATPSTGAPPAPQAPEVAAETLPRTIRWRARDSAFSSWSHSGTRVTADGNLALAADAPVLPNGGRFGEATSPVIDILAFEEAIASWNAQTPTGTWLDIEMQVRFGEQWTSWYKMGTWTASNDGPVKR
;
A
#
# COMPACT_ATOMS: atom_id res chain seq x y z
N MET A 1 -62.09 -53.78 -4.18
CA MET A 1 -60.64 -53.71 -3.88
C MET A 1 -60.49 -52.94 -2.56
N VAL A 2 -60.61 -53.51 -1.35
CA VAL A 2 -59.79 -54.54 -0.66
C VAL A 2 -58.30 -54.13 -0.70
N ARG A 3 -57.85 -53.26 0.21
CA ARG A 3 -57.11 -53.53 1.49
C ARG A 3 -55.58 -53.76 1.26
N PRO A 4 -54.70 -53.69 2.28
CA PRO A 4 -54.44 -52.63 3.28
C PRO A 4 -52.94 -52.48 3.66
N ILE A 5 -52.65 -51.48 4.52
CA ILE A 5 -51.76 -51.44 5.71
C ILE A 5 -50.92 -52.71 5.98
N TRP A 6 -49.60 -52.56 6.25
CA TRP A 6 -48.92 -53.15 7.43
C TRP A 6 -47.61 -52.40 7.76
N MET A 7 -47.64 -51.66 8.88
CA MET A 7 -46.50 -51.47 9.76
C MET A 7 -46.01 -52.85 10.23
N ALA A 8 -44.70 -53.08 10.18
CA ALA A 8 -44.05 -54.16 10.90
C ALA A 8 -42.89 -53.58 11.71
N SER A 9 -43.15 -53.36 13.00
CA SER A 9 -42.12 -53.29 14.04
C SER A 9 -41.40 -54.64 14.09
N LEU A 10 -40.07 -54.64 14.13
CA LEU A 10 -39.31 -55.77 14.64
C LEU A 10 -38.27 -55.29 15.65
N LEU A 11 -38.47 -55.75 16.88
CA LEU A 11 -37.58 -55.63 18.02
C LEU A 11 -36.39 -56.59 17.88
N LEU A 12 -35.22 -56.10 18.33
CA LEU A 12 -34.24 -56.82 19.15
C LEU A 12 -33.39 -57.94 18.51
N THR A 13 -32.10 -57.68 18.30
CA THR A 13 -31.02 -58.48 18.93
C THR A 13 -29.72 -57.67 19.01
N ILE A 14 -29.17 -57.57 20.22
CA ILE A 14 -27.88 -56.98 20.55
C ILE A 14 -26.78 -57.92 20.03
N LEU A 15 -25.84 -57.40 19.23
CA LEU A 15 -24.51 -58.00 19.12
C LEU A 15 -23.47 -56.92 19.45
N LEU A 16 -23.02 -56.97 20.69
CA LEU A 16 -21.89 -56.20 21.21
C LEU A 16 -20.62 -56.75 20.55
N ALA A 17 -20.25 -56.21 19.39
CA ALA A 17 -18.94 -56.43 18.80
C ALA A 17 -17.93 -55.60 19.61
N LEU A 18 -17.17 -56.28 20.46
CA LEU A 18 -15.99 -55.76 21.12
C LEU A 18 -14.97 -55.41 20.02
N PHE A 19 -15.07 -54.21 19.45
CA PHE A 19 -13.95 -53.63 18.72
C PHE A 19 -12.85 -53.40 19.74
N LEU A 20 -11.74 -54.14 19.63
CA LEU A 20 -10.49 -53.70 20.21
C LEU A 20 -10.17 -52.37 19.54
N ALA A 21 -10.54 -51.28 20.20
CA ALA A 21 -9.96 -49.97 19.94
C ALA A 21 -8.47 -50.14 20.24
N THR A 22 -7.68 -50.35 19.19
CA THR A 22 -6.27 -50.06 19.28
C THR A 22 -6.20 -48.58 19.69
N PRO A 23 -5.44 -48.21 20.74
CA PRO A 23 -5.11 -46.82 20.91
C PRO A 23 -4.34 -46.45 19.65
N SER A 24 -5.01 -45.78 18.71
CA SER A 24 -4.30 -44.86 17.84
C SER A 24 -3.77 -43.82 18.82
N THR A 25 -2.54 -44.04 19.28
CA THR A 25 -1.69 -42.94 19.71
C THR A 25 -1.69 -42.02 18.51
N GLY A 26 -2.60 -41.04 18.53
CA GLY A 26 -2.66 -40.01 17.51
C GLY A 26 -1.26 -39.46 17.45
N ALA A 27 -0.60 -39.63 16.29
CA ALA A 27 0.65 -38.97 16.05
C ALA A 27 0.44 -37.49 16.44
N PRO A 28 1.37 -36.88 17.19
CA PRO A 28 1.28 -35.44 17.42
C PRO A 28 1.05 -34.79 16.05
N PRO A 29 0.13 -33.81 15.93
CA PRO A 29 -0.06 -33.12 14.67
C PRO A 29 1.34 -32.74 14.17
N ALA A 30 1.66 -33.19 12.96
CA ALA A 30 2.94 -32.85 12.35
C ALA A 30 3.14 -31.35 12.56
N PRO A 31 4.34 -30.90 12.98
CA PRO A 31 4.62 -29.48 13.04
C PRO A 31 4.16 -28.90 11.72
N GLN A 32 3.14 -28.05 11.74
CA GLN A 32 2.81 -27.27 10.56
C GLN A 32 4.10 -26.56 10.26
N ALA A 33 4.76 -26.97 9.15
CA ALA A 33 5.92 -26.24 8.67
C ALA A 33 5.49 -24.77 8.69
N PRO A 34 6.26 -23.86 9.30
CA PRO A 34 5.92 -22.45 9.26
C PRO A 34 5.58 -22.17 7.80
N GLU A 35 4.37 -21.69 7.55
CA GLU A 35 4.01 -21.15 6.25
C GLU A 35 5.16 -20.20 5.94
N VAL A 36 6.01 -20.62 5.00
CA VAL A 36 7.20 -19.87 4.66
C VAL A 36 6.61 -18.60 4.09
N ALA A 37 6.54 -17.56 4.94
CA ALA A 37 6.07 -16.25 4.54
C ALA A 37 6.90 -15.92 3.32
N ALA A 38 6.25 -15.93 2.15
CA ALA A 38 6.92 -15.63 0.91
C ALA A 38 7.65 -14.32 1.15
N GLU A 39 8.97 -14.32 1.02
CA GLU A 39 9.79 -13.17 1.38
C GLU A 39 9.37 -12.01 0.48
N THR A 40 8.55 -11.10 1.03
CA THR A 40 8.00 -9.99 0.27
C THR A 40 9.11 -8.99 0.03
N LEU A 41 9.78 -9.12 -1.12
CA LEU A 41 10.86 -8.21 -1.48
C LEU A 41 10.31 -6.77 -1.60
N PRO A 42 11.04 -5.76 -1.09
CA PRO A 42 10.61 -4.38 -1.20
C PRO A 42 10.56 -3.97 -2.67
N ARG A 43 9.45 -3.35 -3.09
CA ARG A 43 9.33 -2.78 -4.43
C ARG A 43 9.77 -1.32 -4.40
N THR A 44 10.75 -0.96 -5.23
CA THR A 44 11.19 0.43 -5.40
C THR A 44 10.56 1.03 -6.65
N ILE A 45 9.92 2.19 -6.49
CA ILE A 45 9.48 3.04 -7.59
C ILE A 45 10.36 4.29 -7.58
N ARG A 46 10.84 4.70 -8.75
CA ARG A 46 11.77 5.81 -8.86
C ARG A 46 11.48 6.65 -10.09
N TRP A 47 11.37 7.96 -9.87
CA TRP A 47 11.36 8.97 -10.92
C TRP A 47 12.71 9.67 -10.93
N ARG A 48 13.31 9.81 -12.11
CA ARG A 48 14.59 10.50 -12.29
C ARG A 48 14.47 11.55 -13.38
N ALA A 49 15.04 12.72 -13.11
CA ALA A 49 15.12 13.81 -14.07
C ALA A 49 15.74 13.39 -15.41
N ARG A 50 16.87 12.65 -15.36
CA ARG A 50 17.56 12.13 -16.55
C ARG A 50 16.72 11.21 -17.45
N ASP A 51 15.68 10.59 -16.88
CA ASP A 51 14.77 9.71 -17.62
C ASP A 51 13.53 10.49 -18.11
N SER A 52 13.51 11.82 -17.94
CA SER A 52 12.34 12.68 -18.18
C SER A 52 11.08 12.23 -17.42
N ALA A 53 11.27 11.59 -16.26
CA ALA A 53 10.20 10.87 -15.56
C ALA A 53 9.11 11.79 -14.99
N PHE A 54 9.38 13.10 -14.87
CA PHE A 54 8.43 14.09 -14.40
C PHE A 54 7.55 14.67 -15.52
N SER A 55 7.87 14.41 -16.79
CA SER A 55 7.10 14.95 -17.92
C SER A 55 5.65 14.44 -18.02
N SER A 56 5.38 13.27 -17.44
CA SER A 56 4.04 12.66 -17.39
C SER A 56 3.23 13.06 -16.16
N TRP A 57 3.78 13.90 -15.28
CA TRP A 57 3.09 14.33 -14.08
C TRP A 57 2.10 15.45 -14.41
N SER A 58 1.09 15.61 -13.55
CA SER A 58 0.27 16.82 -13.55
C SER A 58 1.06 17.95 -12.87
N HIS A 59 0.96 19.16 -13.40
CA HIS A 59 1.70 20.32 -12.92
C HIS A 59 0.78 21.52 -12.71
N SER A 60 0.92 22.19 -11.56
CA SER A 60 0.29 23.48 -11.26
C SER A 60 1.33 24.38 -10.62
N GLY A 61 1.73 25.47 -11.28
CA GLY A 61 2.83 26.33 -10.78
C GLY A 61 4.21 25.65 -10.74
N THR A 62 4.35 24.46 -11.30
CA THR A 62 5.64 23.78 -11.51
C THR A 62 5.90 23.57 -12.99
N ARG A 63 7.15 23.30 -13.35
CA ARG A 63 7.57 23.00 -14.70
C ARG A 63 8.69 21.95 -14.70
N VAL A 64 8.83 21.27 -15.83
CA VAL A 64 9.99 20.42 -16.11
C VAL A 64 11.05 21.25 -16.81
N THR A 65 12.28 21.24 -16.29
CA THR A 65 13.42 21.95 -16.88
C THR A 65 14.02 21.16 -18.05
N ALA A 66 14.93 21.78 -18.81
CA ALA A 66 15.55 21.14 -19.98
C ALA A 66 16.35 19.87 -19.63
N ASP A 67 16.91 19.81 -18.43
CA ASP A 67 17.61 18.64 -17.86
C ASP A 67 16.65 17.67 -17.13
N GLY A 68 15.34 17.90 -17.23
CA GLY A 68 14.29 17.00 -16.77
C GLY A 68 13.93 17.14 -15.28
N ASN A 69 14.49 18.11 -14.56
CA ASN A 69 14.16 18.34 -13.14
C ASN A 69 12.78 18.98 -13.00
N LEU A 70 12.11 18.67 -11.89
CA LEU A 70 10.93 19.41 -11.47
C LEU A 70 11.36 20.70 -10.77
N ALA A 71 10.85 21.84 -11.22
CA ALA A 71 11.14 23.14 -10.65
C ALA A 71 9.87 23.97 -10.46
N LEU A 72 9.91 24.90 -9.51
CA LEU A 72 8.89 25.94 -9.39
C LEU A 72 8.91 26.81 -10.64
N ALA A 73 7.74 27.10 -11.20
CA ALA A 73 7.64 27.93 -12.39
C ALA A 73 7.81 29.42 -12.04
N ALA A 74 8.38 30.21 -12.95
CA ALA A 74 8.60 31.64 -12.71
C ALA A 74 7.29 32.44 -12.63
N ASP A 75 6.23 31.90 -13.22
CA ASP A 75 4.86 32.38 -13.24
C ASP A 75 3.96 31.65 -12.22
N ALA A 76 4.54 30.84 -11.33
CA ALA A 76 3.79 30.15 -10.28
C ALA A 76 2.97 31.13 -9.40
N PRO A 77 1.80 30.72 -8.89
CA PRO A 77 0.97 31.55 -8.01
C PRO A 77 1.78 32.19 -6.88
N VAL A 78 1.55 33.49 -6.68
CA VAL A 78 2.17 34.27 -5.61
C VAL A 78 1.24 34.26 -4.40
N LEU A 79 1.77 33.87 -3.25
CA LEU A 79 1.09 33.84 -1.97
C LEU A 79 1.04 35.26 -1.35
N PRO A 80 0.11 35.53 -0.41
CA PRO A 80 0.02 36.84 0.25
C PRO A 80 1.29 37.30 0.97
N ASN A 81 2.16 36.36 1.38
CA ASN A 81 3.46 36.65 1.99
C ASN A 81 4.57 36.95 0.96
N GLY A 82 4.24 37.02 -0.34
CA GLY A 82 5.19 37.24 -1.43
C GLY A 82 5.94 35.99 -1.91
N GLY A 83 5.76 34.84 -1.24
CA GLY A 83 6.29 33.56 -1.66
C GLY A 83 5.59 33.02 -2.91
N ARG A 84 6.18 31.99 -3.53
CA ARG A 84 5.56 31.27 -4.65
C ARG A 84 5.30 29.83 -4.26
N PHE A 85 4.27 29.24 -4.85
CA PHE A 85 3.87 27.86 -4.58
C PHE A 85 3.53 27.12 -5.88
N GLY A 86 3.83 25.82 -5.90
CA GLY A 86 3.49 24.95 -7.00
C GLY A 86 3.43 23.51 -6.55
N GLU A 87 2.63 22.73 -7.27
CA GLU A 87 2.38 21.32 -7.03
C GLU A 87 2.71 20.52 -8.29
N ALA A 88 3.15 19.29 -8.08
CA ALA A 88 3.21 18.28 -9.11
C ALA A 88 2.72 16.96 -8.56
N THR A 89 1.87 16.28 -9.31
CA THR A 89 1.25 15.02 -8.89
C THR A 89 1.60 13.93 -9.90
N SER A 90 2.14 12.82 -9.41
CA SER A 90 2.43 11.67 -10.26
C SER A 90 1.15 11.09 -10.86
N PRO A 91 1.25 10.36 -11.98
CA PRO A 91 0.21 9.41 -12.35
C PRO A 91 -0.08 8.43 -11.21
N VAL A 92 -1.26 7.82 -11.24
CA VAL A 92 -1.58 6.68 -10.37
C VAL A 92 -0.69 5.52 -10.75
N ILE A 93 -0.17 4.81 -9.76
CA ILE A 93 0.71 3.65 -9.96
C ILE A 93 0.05 2.44 -9.34
N ASP A 94 -0.18 1.43 -10.16
CA ASP A 94 -0.68 0.16 -9.66
C ASP A 94 0.47 -0.64 -9.03
N ILE A 95 0.28 -0.98 -7.76
CA ILE A 95 1.23 -1.74 -6.96
C ILE A 95 0.50 -2.88 -6.26
N LEU A 96 1.25 -3.93 -5.92
CA LEU A 96 0.76 -4.98 -5.04
C LEU A 96 0.46 -4.40 -3.66
N ALA A 97 -0.38 -5.09 -2.89
CA ALA A 97 -0.64 -4.76 -1.51
C ALA A 97 0.68 -4.65 -0.73
N PHE A 98 0.76 -3.64 0.14
CA PHE A 98 1.92 -3.32 0.95
C PHE A 98 1.46 -2.90 2.34
N GLU A 99 2.34 -3.09 3.33
CA GLU A 99 2.09 -2.68 4.72
C GLU A 99 2.83 -1.37 5.07
N GLU A 100 3.94 -1.09 4.37
CA GLU A 100 4.79 0.07 4.60
C GLU A 100 5.14 0.76 3.28
N ALA A 101 5.11 2.10 3.29
CA ALA A 101 5.60 2.93 2.20
C ALA A 101 6.56 4.01 2.74
N ILE A 102 7.79 3.99 2.24
CA ILE A 102 8.84 4.94 2.62
C ILE A 102 9.05 5.92 1.47
N ALA A 103 8.73 7.19 1.71
CA ALA A 103 9.02 8.26 0.76
C ALA A 103 10.49 8.69 0.87
N SER A 104 11.15 8.81 -0.28
CA SER A 104 12.53 9.32 -0.38
C SER A 104 12.65 10.23 -1.58
N TRP A 105 13.36 11.34 -1.42
CA TRP A 105 13.53 12.36 -2.46
C TRP A 105 14.92 12.98 -2.38
N ASN A 106 15.32 13.59 -3.49
CA ASN A 106 16.46 14.50 -3.56
C ASN A 106 15.95 15.80 -4.18
N ALA A 107 16.26 16.93 -3.55
CA ALA A 107 15.88 18.23 -4.07
C ALA A 107 16.97 19.26 -3.80
N GLN A 108 16.98 20.31 -4.63
CA GLN A 108 17.69 21.53 -4.33
C GLN A 108 16.65 22.53 -3.84
N THR A 109 16.86 23.07 -2.63
CA THR A 109 15.99 24.09 -2.05
C THR A 109 16.85 25.29 -1.67
N PRO A 110 16.90 26.34 -2.51
CA PRO A 110 17.51 27.61 -2.13
C PRO A 110 17.00 28.13 -0.77
N THR A 111 17.76 29.03 -0.14
CA THR A 111 17.36 29.66 1.14
C THR A 111 15.92 30.18 1.08
N GLY A 112 15.15 29.89 2.12
CA GLY A 112 13.74 30.27 2.21
C GLY A 112 12.78 29.41 1.39
N THR A 113 13.25 28.31 0.80
CA THR A 113 12.39 27.34 0.09
C THR A 113 12.42 25.97 0.76
N TRP A 114 11.34 25.23 0.58
CA TRP A 114 11.18 23.86 1.02
C TRP A 114 10.24 23.14 0.06
N LEU A 115 10.09 21.85 0.25
CA LEU A 115 9.06 21.05 -0.40
C LEU A 115 8.32 20.22 0.65
N ASP A 116 7.05 19.97 0.38
CA ASP A 116 6.23 19.00 1.10
C ASP A 116 6.07 17.77 0.21
N ILE A 117 6.24 16.58 0.79
CA ILE A 117 5.91 15.31 0.12
C ILE A 117 4.63 14.79 0.75
N GLU A 118 3.67 14.49 -0.10
CA GLU A 118 2.39 13.93 0.28
C GLU A 118 2.11 12.65 -0.51
N MET A 119 1.33 11.75 0.07
CA MET A 119 0.95 10.49 -0.54
C MET A 119 -0.52 10.19 -0.20
N GLN A 120 -1.26 9.68 -1.17
CA GLN A 120 -2.56 9.05 -0.94
C GLN A 120 -2.57 7.66 -1.56
N VAL A 121 -3.38 6.78 -1.00
CA VAL A 121 -3.49 5.38 -1.42
C VAL A 121 -4.94 5.12 -1.81
N ARG A 122 -5.14 4.27 -2.83
CA ARG A 122 -6.47 3.80 -3.22
C ARG A 122 -6.70 2.38 -2.72
N PHE A 123 -7.78 2.18 -1.97
CA PHE A 123 -8.24 0.85 -1.56
C PHE A 123 -9.58 0.57 -2.26
N GLY A 124 -9.54 -0.34 -3.24
CA GLY A 124 -10.68 -0.56 -4.14
C GLY A 124 -10.99 0.71 -4.93
N GLU A 125 -12.19 1.28 -4.73
CA GLU A 125 -12.60 2.50 -5.42
C GLU A 125 -12.30 3.78 -4.63
N GLN A 126 -12.00 3.67 -3.34
CA GLN A 126 -11.88 4.81 -2.43
C GLN A 126 -10.43 5.26 -2.27
N TRP A 127 -10.23 6.59 -2.30
CA TRP A 127 -8.95 7.21 -1.95
C TRP A 127 -8.92 7.55 -0.47
N THR A 128 -7.76 7.39 0.14
CA THR A 128 -7.48 8.03 1.43
C THR A 128 -7.37 9.53 1.26
N SER A 129 -7.37 10.27 2.38
CA SER A 129 -6.82 11.62 2.40
C SER A 129 -5.35 11.62 2.00
N TRP A 130 -4.85 12.79 1.62
CA TRP A 130 -3.41 13.03 1.51
C TRP A 130 -2.75 12.94 2.88
N TYR A 131 -1.74 12.10 2.99
CA TYR A 131 -0.87 12.00 4.15
C TYR A 131 0.42 12.73 3.88
N LYS A 132 0.81 13.60 4.81
CA LYS A 132 2.09 14.30 4.74
C LYS A 132 3.23 13.38 5.16
N MET A 133 4.10 13.07 4.22
CA MET A 133 5.26 12.19 4.41
C MET A 133 6.46 12.95 4.97
N GLY A 134 6.54 14.26 4.72
CA GLY A 134 7.60 15.10 5.26
C GLY A 134 7.60 16.51 4.68
N THR A 135 8.28 17.41 5.41
CA THR A 135 8.72 18.72 4.89
C THR A 135 10.23 18.66 4.78
N TRP A 136 10.79 19.16 3.69
CA TRP A 136 12.24 19.11 3.49
C TRP A 136 12.82 20.38 2.93
N THR A 137 13.99 20.74 3.46
CA THR A 137 14.88 21.75 2.91
C THR A 137 16.32 21.26 3.05
N ALA A 138 17.11 21.44 2.00
CA ALA A 138 18.56 21.31 1.99
C ALA A 138 19.25 22.44 2.77
N SER A 139 18.55 23.56 3.00
CA SER A 139 19.13 24.69 3.70
C SER A 139 19.41 24.32 5.16
N ASN A 140 20.54 24.81 5.67
CA ASN A 140 20.95 24.71 7.07
C ASN A 140 20.45 25.89 7.93
N ASP A 141 19.57 26.74 7.40
CA ASP A 141 19.05 27.95 8.07
C ASP A 141 18.09 27.68 9.25
N GLY A 142 17.95 26.41 9.66
CA GLY A 142 17.09 25.97 10.76
C GLY A 142 15.78 25.29 10.31
N PRO A 143 14.88 24.95 11.24
CA PRO A 143 13.61 24.31 10.91
C PRO A 143 12.76 25.19 9.99
N VAL A 144 12.05 24.55 9.05
CA VAL A 144 11.16 25.26 8.11
C VAL A 144 10.09 26.03 8.88
N LYS A 145 10.11 27.37 8.73
CA LYS A 145 9.10 28.28 9.29
C LYS A 145 8.07 28.58 8.20
N ARG A 146 6.79 28.38 8.54
CA ARG A 146 5.64 28.61 7.65
C ARG A 146 4.99 29.96 7.96
#